data_AF-A0A1W9W032-F1
#
_entry.id   AF-A0A1W9W032-F1
#
_cell.length_a   1.000
_cell.length_b   1.000
_cell.length_c   1.000
_cell.angle_alpha   90.00
_cell.angle_beta   90.00
_cell.angle_gamma   90.00
#
_symmetry.space_group_name_H-M   'P 1'
#
loop_
_entity.id
_entity.type
_entity.pdbx_description
1 polymer ?
#
loop_
_entity_poly.entity_id
_entity_poly.type
_entity_poly.pdbx_seq_one_letter_code
_entity_poly.pdbx_strand_id
1 'polypeptide(L)' 'MVKNPKKIVIRDKEQSIKSIQEYKYNEYGDPILFKKKDGLGKTLIHWIYEYKYDESKRKTTMKISDIGANKETIMEYEY' A
#
# COMPACT_ATOMS: atom_id res chain seq x y z
N MET A 1 0.24 10.83 16.18
CA MET A 1 0.37 11.35 14.80
C MET A 1 0.95 10.24 13.92
N VAL A 2 0.22 9.79 12.90
CA VAL A 2 0.73 8.81 11.93
C VAL A 2 1.89 9.45 11.16
N LYS A 3 3.11 8.90 11.30
CA LYS A 3 4.36 9.41 10.70
C LYS A 3 4.60 8.88 9.28
N ASN A 4 3.68 8.10 8.73
CA ASN A 4 3.90 7.39 7.48
C ASN A 4 3.74 8.33 6.26
N PRO A 5 4.61 8.21 5.24
CA PRO A 5 4.57 9.09 4.08
C PRO A 5 3.34 8.82 3.22
N LYS A 6 2.53 9.86 2.95
CA LYS A 6 1.38 9.75 2.04
C LYS A 6 1.80 9.63 0.56
N LYS A 7 3.00 10.09 0.24
CA LYS A 7 3.54 10.11 -1.12
C LYS A 7 5.05 9.94 -1.10
N ILE A 8 5.57 9.07 -1.96
CA ILE A 8 7.00 8.87 -2.18
C ILE A 8 7.27 9.11 -3.67
N VAL A 9 8.21 10.00 -3.98
CA VAL A 9 8.67 10.25 -5.36
C VAL A 9 10.06 9.66 -5.50
N ILE A 10 10.20 8.68 -6.38
CA ILE A 10 11.47 8.00 -6.64
C ILE A 10 12.03 8.55 -7.94
N ARG A 11 13.28 9.04 -7.87
CA ARG A 11 14.01 9.60 -9.00
C ARG A 11 15.25 8.75 -9.30
N ASP A 12 15.71 8.77 -10.54
CA ASP A 12 17.00 8.20 -10.91
C ASP A 12 18.15 9.19 -10.67
N LYS A 13 19.36 8.79 -11.07
CA LYS A 13 20.58 9.61 -10.92
C LYS A 13 20.53 10.93 -11.71
N GLU A 14 19.70 10.99 -12.76
CA GLU A 14 19.50 12.18 -13.61
C GLU A 14 18.33 13.03 -13.11
N GLN A 15 17.78 12.70 -11.95
CA GLN A 15 16.61 13.31 -11.31
C GLN A 15 15.28 13.12 -12.07
N SER A 16 15.23 12.26 -13.08
CA SER A 16 13.99 11.90 -13.76
C SER A 16 13.10 11.06 -12.85
N ILE A 17 11.78 11.29 -12.90
CA ILE A 17 10.84 10.53 -12.07
C ILE A 17 10.77 9.10 -12.58
N LYS A 18 11.19 8.14 -11.76
CA LYS A 18 11.06 6.70 -12.06
C LYS A 18 9.68 6.18 -11.66
N SER A 19 9.20 6.58 -10.49
CA SER A 19 7.86 6.22 -10.03
C SER A 19 7.36 7.11 -8.91
N ILE A 20 6.04 7.22 -8.79
CA ILE A 20 5.35 7.87 -7.69
C ILE A 20 4.55 6.80 -6.96
N GLN A 21 4.69 6.76 -5.64
CA GLN A 21 3.92 5.87 -4.76
C GLN A 21 3.02 6.71 -3.87
N GLU A 22 1.76 6.33 -3.76
CA GLU A 22 0.75 7.03 -2.97
C GLU A 22 0.14 6.04 -1.97
N TYR A 23 0.00 6.49 -0.72
CA TYR A 23 -0.49 5.68 0.39
C TYR A 23 -1.63 6.36 1.12
N LYS A 24 -2.58 5.54 1.60
CA LYS A 24 -3.51 5.91 2.68
C LYS A 24 -3.34 4.91 3.80
N TYR A 25 -3.54 5.36 5.03
CA TYR A 25 -3.39 4.54 6.23
C TYR A 25 -4.65 4.58 7.07
N ASN A 26 -4.94 3.50 7.80
CA ASN A 26 -5.94 3.49 8.86
C ASN A 26 -5.40 4.13 10.15
N GLU A 27 -6.23 4.14 11.20
CA GLU A 27 -5.88 4.69 12.51
C GLU A 27 -4.71 3.96 13.22
N TYR A 28 -4.49 2.68 12.88
CA TYR A 28 -3.39 1.87 13.39
C TYR A 28 -2.07 2.10 12.63
N GLY A 29 -2.09 2.91 11.58
CA GLY A 29 -0.92 3.18 10.74
C GLY A 29 -0.67 2.13 9.66
N ASP A 30 -1.61 1.22 9.43
CA ASP A 30 -1.51 0.22 8.38
C ASP A 30 -2.00 0.76 7.04
N PRO A 31 -1.32 0.45 5.92
CA PRO A 31 -1.70 0.97 4.61
C PRO A 31 -3.02 0.35 4.16
N ILE A 32 -4.05 1.15 3.89
CA ILE A 32 -5.34 0.71 3.32
C ILE A 32 -5.41 0.91 1.81
N LEU A 33 -4.50 1.70 1.25
CA LEU A 33 -4.35 1.92 -0.19
C LEU A 33 -2.88 2.08 -0.51
N PHE A 34 -2.43 1.41 -1.57
CA PHE A 34 -1.16 1.65 -2.22
C PHE A 34 -1.37 1.80 -3.72
N LYS A 35 -0.88 2.90 -4.29
CA LYS A 35 -0.90 3.11 -5.74
C LYS A 35 0.50 3.46 -6.21
N LYS A 36 1.01 2.71 -7.20
CA LYS A 36 2.27 3.00 -7.88
C LYS A 36 1.98 3.48 -9.29
N LYS A 37 2.54 4.63 -9.65
CA LYS A 37 2.55 5.17 -11.01
C LYS A 37 3.98 5.22 -11.54
N ASP A 38 4.16 5.07 -12.84
CA ASP A 38 5.45 5.37 -13.48
C ASP A 38 5.71 6.89 -13.57
N GLY A 39 6.85 7.28 -14.14
CA GLY A 39 7.20 8.69 -14.37
C GLY A 39 6.26 9.47 -15.28
N LEU A 40 5.45 8.78 -16.09
CA LEU A 40 4.48 9.37 -17.01
C LEU A 40 3.06 9.42 -16.40
N GLY A 41 2.89 8.89 -15.18
CA GLY A 41 1.62 8.87 -14.46
C GLY A 41 0.75 7.64 -14.74
N LYS A 42 1.20 6.68 -15.56
CA LYS A 42 0.49 5.42 -15.80
C LYS A 42 0.49 4.59 -14.51
N THR A 43 -0.69 4.11 -14.11
CA THR A 43 -0.80 3.25 -12.93
C THR A 43 -0.24 1.88 -13.25
N LEU A 44 0.79 1.48 -12.48
CA LEU A 44 1.42 0.17 -12.57
C LEU A 44 0.85 -0.81 -11.54
N ILE A 45 0.52 -0.31 -10.35
CA ILE A 45 0.00 -1.10 -9.24
C ILE A 45 -1.11 -0.31 -8.55
N HIS A 46 -2.22 -0.98 -8.21
CA HIS A 46 -3.29 -0.42 -7.41
C HIS A 46 -3.82 -1.46 -6.43
N TRP A 47 -3.35 -1.37 -5.19
CA TRP A 47 -3.68 -2.30 -4.12
C TRP A 47 -4.61 -1.64 -3.10
N ILE A 48 -5.65 -2.37 -2.74
CA ILE A 48 -6.53 -2.06 -1.60
C ILE A 48 -6.26 -3.12 -0.54
N TYR A 49 -6.08 -2.67 0.70
CA TYR A 49 -5.83 -3.58 1.81
C TYR A 49 -7.01 -3.58 2.78
N GLU A 50 -7.36 -4.76 3.24
CA GLU A 50 -8.34 -4.98 4.30
C GLU A 50 -7.69 -5.79 5.42
N TYR A 51 -8.03 -5.45 6.66
CA TYR A 51 -7.41 -6.04 7.84
C TYR A 51 -8.46 -6.55 8.81
N LYS A 52 -8.14 -7.67 9.47
CA LYS A 52 -8.79 -8.10 10.70
C LYS A 52 -7.77 -8.04 11.83
N TYR A 53 -8.26 -7.67 13.01
CA TYR A 53 -7.45 -7.58 14.21
C TYR A 53 -8.08 -8.39 15.32
N ASP A 54 -7.26 -8.90 16.25
CA ASP A 54 -7.74 -9.46 17.50
C ASP A 54 -8.04 -8.37 18.54
N GLU A 55 -8.49 -8.79 19.73
CA GLU A 55 -8.81 -7.90 20.85
C GLU A 55 -7.61 -7.09 21.35
N SER A 56 -6.39 -7.59 21.14
CA SER A 56 -5.13 -6.91 21.45
C SER A 56 -4.63 -6.01 20.31
N LYS A 57 -5.45 -5.80 19.27
CA LYS A 57 -5.14 -4.99 18.07
C LYS A 57 -3.96 -5.55 17.25
N ARG A 58 -3.68 -6.85 17.35
CA ARG A 58 -2.72 -7.55 16.48
C ARG A 58 -3.43 -8.02 15.21
N LYS A 59 -2.75 -8.00 14.06
CA LYS A 59 -3.35 -8.37 12.77
C LYS A 59 -3.55 -9.86 12.69
N THR A 60 -4.78 -10.34 12.54
CA THR A 60 -5.07 -11.77 12.32
C THR A 60 -5.21 -12.10 10.83
N THR A 61 -5.61 -11.12 10.02
CA THR A 61 -5.73 -11.28 8.57
C THR A 61 -5.36 -9.99 7.85
N MET A 62 -4.67 -10.11 6.71
CA MET A 62 -4.51 -9.05 5.71
C MET A 62 -4.94 -9.58 4.35
N LYS A 63 -5.89 -8.90 3.71
CA LYS A 63 -6.27 -9.12 2.32
C LYS A 63 -5.72 -7.99 1.45
N ILE A 64 -5.14 -8.33 0.32
CA ILE A 64 -4.67 -7.39 -0.71
C ILE A 64 -5.45 -7.68 -1.99
N SER A 65 -6.22 -6.71 -2.45
CA SER A 65 -6.86 -6.75 -3.77
C SER A 65 -6.05 -5.89 -4.75
N ASP A 66 -5.40 -6.52 -5.72
CA ASP A 66 -4.75 -5.85 -6.85
C ASP A 66 -5.74 -5.62 -7.98
N ILE A 67 -6.27 -4.40 -8.01
CA ILE A 67 -7.26 -3.98 -9.00
C ILE A 67 -6.66 -3.94 -10.41
N GLY A 68 -5.35 -3.68 -10.53
CA GLY A 68 -4.66 -3.63 -11.82
C GLY A 68 -4.44 -5.02 -12.42
N ALA A 69 -4.18 -6.02 -11.59
CA ALA A 69 -3.94 -7.40 -12.01
C ALA A 69 -5.17 -8.32 -11.88
N ASN A 70 -6.27 -7.83 -11.32
CA ASN A 70 -7.45 -8.62 -10.90
C ASN A 70 -7.06 -9.86 -10.09
N LYS A 71 -6.21 -9.65 -9.08
CA LYS A 71 -5.70 -10.70 -8.19
C LYS A 71 -5.98 -10.36 -6.75
N GLU A 72 -6.21 -11.39 -5.95
CA GLU A 72 -6.32 -11.26 -4.50
C GLU A 72 -5.24 -12.09 -3.81
N THR A 73 -4.74 -11.59 -2.69
CA THR A 73 -3.82 -12.31 -1.82
C THR A 73 -4.31 -12.17 -0.39
N ILE A 74 -4.43 -13.29 0.32
CA ILE A 74 -4.84 -13.33 1.71
C ILE A 74 -3.67 -13.87 2.52
N MET A 75 -3.33 -13.16 3.58
CA MET A 75 -2.34 -13.54 4.58
C MET A 75 -3.04 -13.68 5.92
N GLU A 76 -2.84 -14.81 6.57
CA GLU A 76 -3.33 -15.11 7.91
C GLU A 76 -2.14 -15.17 8.86
N TYR A 77 -2.32 -14.63 10.06
CA TYR A 77 -1.28 -14.56 11.08
C TYR A 77 -1.76 -15.28 12.33
N GLU A 78 -0.87 -16.07 12.92
CA GLU A 78 -1.07 -16.77 14.19
C GLU A 78 -0.03 -16.27 15.19
N TYR A 79 -0.41 -16.13 16.45
CA TYR A 79 0.38 -15.54 17.53
C TYR A 79 0.37 -16.40 18.79
#